data_AF-D3D2H7-F1
#
_entry.id   AF-D3D2H7-F1
#
_cell.length_a   1.000
_cell.length_b   1.000
_cell.length_c   1.000
_cell.angle_alpha   90.00
_cell.angle_beta   90.00
_cell.angle_gamma   90.00
#
_symmetry.space_group_name_H-M   'P 1'
#
loop_
_entity.id
_entity.type
_entity.pdbx_description
1 polymer ?
#
loop_
_entity_poly.entity_id
_entity_poly.type
_entity_poly.pdbx_seq_one_letter_code
_entity_poly.pdbx_strand_id
1 'polypeptide(L)'
;MSPVLASNRAGNLVRALIIIAILVLIMRTAYLLWVFHTPAWTSRPHDVQYCGGWYERSETPDLTGAEARKRAGGRLKQVMRSPVLRPITAYRPGSACPRYIFAKVASDTYVQYEITDD
;
A
#
# COMPACT_ATOMS: atom_id res chain seq x y z
N MET A 1 -36.75 44.65 6.34
CA MET A 1 -35.55 43.80 6.20
C MET A 1 -35.00 43.97 4.80
N SER A 2 -33.75 44.42 4.65
CA SER A 2 -33.22 44.83 3.34
C SER A 2 -32.98 43.61 2.43
N PRO A 3 -33.51 43.58 1.20
CA PRO A 3 -33.48 42.41 0.29
C PRO A 3 -32.08 42.02 -0.19
N VAL A 4 -31.09 42.89 0.02
CA VAL A 4 -29.69 42.69 -0.40
C VAL A 4 -28.98 41.61 0.43
N LEU A 5 -29.41 41.36 1.68
CA LEU A 5 -28.81 40.33 2.54
C LEU A 5 -29.33 38.89 2.25
N ALA A 6 -30.48 38.75 1.59
CA ALA A 6 -31.07 37.43 1.29
C ALA A 6 -30.36 36.74 0.12
N SER A 7 -29.99 37.50 -0.91
CA SER A 7 -29.22 37.00 -2.08
C SER A 7 -27.85 36.43 -1.67
N ASN A 8 -27.16 37.11 -0.74
CA ASN A 8 -25.84 36.69 -0.26
C ASN A 8 -25.89 35.41 0.59
N ARG A 9 -27.01 35.15 1.29
CA ARG A 9 -27.20 33.91 2.08
C ARG A 9 -27.39 32.69 1.17
N ALA A 10 -28.14 32.84 0.08
CA ALA A 10 -28.32 31.77 -0.89
C ALA A 10 -26.99 31.41 -1.60
N GLY A 11 -26.22 32.42 -2.01
CA GLY A 11 -24.89 32.20 -2.59
C GLY A 11 -23.90 31.52 -1.62
N ASN A 12 -23.92 31.92 -0.35
CA ASN A 12 -23.09 31.28 0.69
C ASN A 12 -23.53 29.85 0.99
N LEU A 13 -24.84 29.56 0.98
CA LEU A 13 -25.37 28.21 1.13
C LEU A 13 -24.90 27.30 0.00
N VAL A 14 -25.05 27.74 -1.25
CA VAL A 14 -24.61 26.97 -2.44
C VAL A 14 -23.10 26.72 -2.39
N ARG A 15 -22.31 27.74 -2.04
CA ARG A 15 -20.84 27.60 -1.91
C ARG A 15 -20.46 26.59 -0.82
N ALA A 16 -21.14 26.63 0.33
CA ALA A 16 -20.90 25.68 1.41
C ALA A 16 -21.23 24.24 0.99
N LEU A 17 -22.37 24.04 0.29
CA LEU A 17 -22.75 22.73 -0.23
C LEU A 17 -21.75 22.17 -1.25
N ILE A 18 -21.22 23.02 -2.14
CA ILE A 18 -20.18 22.64 -3.10
C ILE A 18 -18.89 22.23 -2.37
N ILE A 19 -18.46 22.98 -1.36
CA ILE A 19 -17.26 22.66 -0.57
C ILE A 19 -17.43 21.33 0.15
N ILE A 20 -18.59 21.10 0.78
CA ILE A 20 -18.90 19.83 1.45
C ILE A 20 -18.91 18.68 0.44
N ALA A 21 -19.53 18.85 -0.72
CA ALA A 21 -19.54 17.83 -1.77
C ALA A 21 -18.12 17.47 -2.24
N ILE A 22 -17.26 18.48 -2.44
CA ILE A 22 -15.85 18.27 -2.81
C ILE A 22 -15.11 17.52 -1.69
N LEU A 23 -15.27 17.93 -0.43
CA LEU A 23 -14.65 17.24 0.71
C LEU A 23 -15.09 15.78 0.81
N VAL A 24 -16.38 15.50 0.64
CA VAL A 24 -16.93 14.14 0.64
C VAL A 24 -16.35 13.32 -0.51
N LEU A 25 -16.23 13.89 -1.71
CA LEU A 25 -15.64 13.19 -2.86
C LEU A 25 -14.14 12.92 -2.68
N ILE A 26 -13.39 13.85 -2.08
CA ILE A 26 -11.98 13.67 -1.73
C ILE A 26 -11.84 12.59 -0.65
N MET A 27 -12.64 12.66 0.42
CA MET A 27 -12.61 11.66 1.48
C MET A 27 -13.02 10.27 0.98
N ARG A 28 -14.04 10.20 0.11
CA ARG A 28 -14.43 8.95 -0.56
C ARG A 28 -13.29 8.43 -1.42
N THR A 29 -12.64 9.27 -2.22
CA THR A 29 -11.51 8.86 -3.06
C THR A 29 -10.33 8.43 -2.22
N ALA A 30 -10.00 9.14 -1.14
CA ALA A 30 -8.95 8.77 -0.19
C ALA A 30 -9.28 7.45 0.52
N TYR A 31 -10.54 7.24 0.93
CA TYR A 31 -11.02 5.99 1.51
C TYR A 31 -10.99 4.84 0.50
N LEU A 32 -11.38 5.07 -0.75
CA LEU A 32 -11.32 4.05 -1.80
C LEU A 32 -9.88 3.75 -2.21
N LEU A 33 -8.99 4.75 -2.27
CA LEU A 33 -7.56 4.55 -2.45
C LEU A 33 -6.97 3.79 -1.24
N TRP A 34 -7.44 4.08 -0.04
CA TRP A 34 -7.06 3.30 1.14
C TRP A 34 -7.54 1.86 1.00
N VAL A 35 -8.82 1.59 0.79
CA VAL A 35 -9.39 0.24 0.76
C VAL A 35 -8.98 -0.58 -0.48
N PHE A 36 -8.89 0.03 -1.65
CA PHE A 36 -8.59 -0.65 -2.92
C PHE A 36 -7.12 -0.54 -3.36
N HIS A 37 -6.29 0.35 -2.77
CA HIS A 37 -4.83 0.42 -3.04
C HIS A 37 -3.96 0.20 -1.80
N THR A 38 -4.54 -0.05 -0.62
CA THR A 38 -3.88 -0.96 0.31
C THR A 38 -4.31 -2.38 -0.06
N PRO A 39 -3.49 -3.17 -0.79
CA PRO A 39 -3.44 -4.57 -0.38
C PRO A 39 -3.20 -4.50 1.12
N ALA A 40 -4.09 -5.07 1.91
CA ALA A 40 -3.99 -5.01 3.35
C ALA A 40 -2.66 -5.67 3.77
N TRP A 41 -1.63 -4.85 4.00
CA TRP A 41 -0.37 -5.22 4.66
C TRP A 41 -0.57 -5.52 6.16
N THR A 42 -1.83 -5.76 6.54
CA THR A 42 -2.30 -6.24 7.83
C THR A 42 -2.84 -7.67 7.75
N SER A 43 -2.92 -8.29 6.57
CA SER A 43 -3.48 -9.64 6.41
C SER A 43 -2.71 -10.49 5.39
N ARG A 44 -1.40 -10.70 5.59
CA ARG A 44 -0.56 -11.75 4.93
C ARG A 44 -1.12 -12.24 3.58
N PRO A 45 -1.21 -11.37 2.55
CA PRO A 45 -1.94 -11.66 1.32
C PRO A 45 -1.41 -12.93 0.67
N HIS A 46 -2.26 -13.62 -0.08
CA HIS A 46 -1.84 -14.85 -0.79
C HIS A 46 -0.87 -14.52 -1.92
N ASP A 47 -1.00 -13.34 -2.52
CA ASP A 47 -0.28 -12.91 -3.69
C ASP A 47 0.13 -11.42 -3.60
N VAL A 48 1.26 -11.09 -4.20
CA VAL A 48 1.78 -9.72 -4.27
C VAL A 48 2.40 -9.48 -5.65
N GLN A 49 2.04 -8.35 -6.27
CA GLN A 49 2.68 -7.94 -7.52
C GLN A 49 4.01 -7.21 -7.25
N TYR A 50 5.10 -7.69 -7.85
CA TYR A 50 6.41 -7.05 -7.76
C TYR A 50 7.17 -7.18 -9.08
N CYS A 51 7.94 -6.15 -9.44
CA CYS A 51 8.77 -6.17 -10.66
C CYS A 51 8.02 -6.50 -11.98
N GLY A 52 6.70 -6.28 -12.03
CA GLY A 52 5.87 -6.60 -13.21
C GLY A 52 5.31 -8.02 -13.23
N GLY A 53 5.67 -8.89 -12.28
CA GLY A 53 5.13 -10.24 -12.12
C GLY A 53 4.39 -10.44 -10.81
N TRP A 54 3.70 -11.57 -10.70
CA TRP A 54 3.04 -12.01 -9.48
C TRP A 54 3.96 -12.89 -8.64
N TYR A 55 3.83 -12.75 -7.33
CA TYR A 55 4.55 -13.54 -6.33
C TYR A 55 3.54 -14.13 -5.38
N GLU A 56 3.58 -15.45 -5.20
CA GLU A 56 2.72 -16.16 -4.28
C GLU A 56 3.39 -16.36 -2.93
N ARG A 57 2.56 -16.31 -1.88
CA ARG A 57 3.00 -16.53 -0.52
C ARG A 57 3.42 -17.98 -0.37
N SER A 58 4.65 -18.17 0.09
CA SER A 58 5.14 -19.48 0.44
C SER A 58 4.35 -20.04 1.65
N GLU A 59 4.07 -21.33 1.65
CA GLU A 59 3.48 -22.04 2.80
C GLU A 59 4.45 -22.16 3.98
N THR A 60 5.72 -21.80 3.77
CA THR A 60 6.74 -21.80 4.82
C THR A 60 6.36 -20.88 5.98
N PRO A 61 6.71 -21.25 7.23
CA PRO A 61 6.53 -20.38 8.39
C PRO A 61 7.18 -19.01 8.20
N ASP A 62 6.67 -18.04 8.96
CA ASP A 62 7.25 -16.70 8.99
C ASP A 62 8.73 -16.78 9.38
N LEU A 63 9.57 -16.07 8.62
CA LEU A 63 11.02 -16.11 8.74
C LEU A 63 11.53 -14.98 9.62
N THR A 64 12.62 -15.26 10.33
CA THR A 64 13.42 -14.22 10.97
C THR A 64 14.20 -13.40 9.94
N GLY A 65 14.66 -12.21 10.31
CA GLY A 65 15.52 -11.42 9.43
C GLY A 65 16.83 -12.10 9.07
N ALA A 66 17.33 -13.00 9.92
CA ALA A 66 18.53 -13.81 9.65
C ALA A 66 18.26 -14.88 8.58
N GLU A 67 17.13 -15.59 8.67
CA GLU A 67 16.72 -16.59 7.69
C GLU A 67 16.39 -15.96 6.33
N ALA A 68 15.71 -14.82 6.33
CA ALA A 68 15.42 -14.08 5.10
C ALA A 68 16.72 -13.66 4.38
N ARG A 69 17.74 -13.19 5.12
CA ARG A 69 19.07 -12.89 4.57
C ARG A 69 19.77 -14.13 4.00
N LYS A 70 19.68 -15.26 4.70
CA LYS A 70 20.24 -16.54 4.25
C LYS A 70 19.60 -17.00 2.95
N ARG A 71 18.27 -16.95 2.85
CA ARG A 71 17.52 -17.33 1.64
C ARG A 71 17.76 -16.38 0.47
N ALA A 72 17.88 -15.09 0.76
CA ALA A 72 18.24 -14.08 -0.21
C ALA A 72 19.67 -14.25 -0.77
N GLY A 73 20.56 -14.96 -0.08
CA GLY A 73 21.98 -15.03 -0.45
C GLY A 73 22.72 -13.70 -0.25
N GLY A 74 22.20 -12.79 0.59
CA GLY A 74 22.83 -11.49 0.80
C GLY A 74 22.05 -10.49 1.66
N ARG A 75 22.48 -9.22 1.61
CA ARG A 75 21.85 -8.13 2.37
C ARG A 75 20.50 -7.75 1.78
N LEU A 76 19.44 -7.85 2.57
CA LEU A 76 18.11 -7.40 2.21
C LEU A 76 18.08 -5.88 1.97
N LYS A 77 17.43 -5.43 0.90
CA LYS A 77 17.21 -4.00 0.64
C LYS A 77 15.76 -3.66 0.94
N GLN A 78 15.53 -2.75 1.89
CA GLN A 78 14.18 -2.27 2.13
C GLN A 78 13.79 -1.30 1.01
N VAL A 79 12.66 -1.60 0.35
CA VAL A 79 12.06 -0.77 -0.67
C VAL A 79 10.67 -0.37 -0.18
N MET A 80 10.54 0.86 0.30
CA MET A 80 9.22 1.44 0.53
C MET A 80 8.59 1.77 -0.81
N ARG A 81 7.38 1.25 -1.06
CA ARG A 81 6.53 1.73 -2.15
C ARG A 81 5.30 2.43 -1.58
N SER A 82 5.07 3.64 -2.09
CA SER A 82 3.78 4.33 -1.99
C SER A 82 2.68 3.44 -2.59
N PRO A 83 1.46 3.38 -2.03
CA PRO A 83 0.87 4.33 -1.08
C PRO A 83 0.81 3.86 0.38
N VAL A 84 1.20 2.61 0.67
CA VAL A 84 0.88 1.97 1.96
C VAL A 84 1.86 2.33 3.09
N LEU A 85 2.92 3.11 2.81
CA LEU A 85 3.96 3.53 3.77
C LEU A 85 4.55 2.39 4.64
N ARG A 86 4.37 1.12 4.25
CA ARG A 86 4.98 -0.04 4.90
C ARG A 86 6.10 -0.62 4.00
N PRO A 87 7.29 -0.87 4.55
CA PRO A 87 8.44 -1.31 3.77
C PRO A 87 8.28 -2.76 3.28
N ILE A 88 8.24 -2.96 1.95
CA ILE A 88 8.55 -4.26 1.36
C ILE A 88 10.05 -4.46 1.50
N THR A 89 10.47 -5.59 2.06
CA THR A 89 11.90 -5.92 2.16
C THR A 89 12.24 -6.94 1.06
N ALA A 90 12.57 -6.47 -0.13
CA ALA A 90 13.00 -7.36 -1.20
C ALA A 90 14.54 -7.44 -1.22
N TYR A 91 15.10 -8.63 -1.36
CA TYR A 91 16.51 -8.69 -1.78
C TYR A 91 16.57 -8.20 -3.23
N ARG A 92 17.38 -7.17 -3.53
CA ARG A 92 17.61 -6.76 -4.92
C ARG A 92 19.09 -6.94 -5.26
N PRO A 93 19.51 -8.12 -5.74
CA PRO A 93 20.82 -8.33 -6.31
C PRO A 93 20.82 -7.78 -7.75
N GLY A 94 20.95 -6.47 -7.92
CA GLY A 94 21.13 -5.86 -9.26
C GLY A 94 19.86 -5.47 -10.03
N SER A 95 19.89 -5.58 -11.35
CA SER A 95 18.83 -5.12 -12.28
C SER A 95 17.67 -6.09 -12.46
N ALA A 96 17.88 -7.39 -12.18
CA ALA A 96 16.89 -8.44 -12.34
C ALA A 96 15.84 -8.49 -11.21
N CYS A 97 14.65 -9.00 -11.52
CA CYS A 97 13.60 -9.28 -10.53
C CYS A 97 14.06 -10.43 -9.62
N PRO A 98 13.98 -10.27 -8.29
CA PRO A 98 14.42 -11.33 -7.38
C PRO A 98 13.43 -12.49 -7.37
N ARG A 99 13.92 -13.73 -7.23
CA ARG A 99 13.05 -14.91 -7.09
C ARG A 99 12.20 -14.88 -5.80
N TYR A 100 12.75 -14.31 -4.73
CA TYR A 100 12.08 -14.21 -3.43
C TYR A 100 11.89 -12.76 -3.01
N ILE A 101 10.70 -12.43 -2.53
CA ILE A 101 10.42 -11.17 -1.84
C ILE A 101 10.01 -11.44 -0.40
N PHE A 102 10.36 -10.53 0.51
CA PHE A 102 10.05 -10.67 1.93
C PHE A 102 9.21 -9.48 2.41
N ALA A 103 7.99 -9.73 2.87
CA ALA A 103 7.16 -8.70 3.49
C ALA A 103 7.43 -8.64 4.98
N LYS A 104 7.88 -7.49 5.50
CA LYS A 104 8.12 -7.31 6.93
C LYS A 104 6.79 -7.15 7.66
N VAL A 105 6.44 -8.09 8.54
CA VAL A 105 5.18 -8.10 9.30
C VAL A 105 5.36 -7.71 10.77
N ALA A 106 6.57 -7.86 11.32
CA ALA A 106 6.93 -7.39 12.66
C ALA A 106 8.38 -6.87 12.69
N SER A 107 8.92 -6.57 13.88
CA SER A 107 10.29 -6.04 14.05
C SER A 107 11.37 -6.91 13.40
N ASP A 108 11.26 -8.23 13.56
CA ASP A 108 12.17 -9.24 12.97
C ASP A 108 11.43 -10.43 12.35
N THR A 109 10.24 -10.20 11.80
CA THR A 109 9.41 -11.26 11.23
C THR A 109 9.02 -10.91 9.80
N TYR A 110 9.21 -11.86 8.89
CA TYR A 110 9.05 -11.70 7.46
C TYR A 110 8.22 -12.84 6.87
N VAL A 111 7.28 -12.49 5.99
CA VAL A 111 6.57 -13.45 5.15
C VAL A 111 7.33 -13.58 3.84
N GLN A 112 7.58 -14.81 3.38
CA GLN A 112 8.21 -15.09 2.09
C GLN A 112 7.17 -15.18 0.98
N TYR A 113 7.47 -14.59 -0.17
CA TYR A 113 6.78 -14.86 -1.42
C TYR A 113 7.78 -15.27 -2.50
N GLU A 114 7.35 -16.13 -3.41
CA GLU A 114 8.12 -16.66 -4.53
C GLU A 114 7.45 -16.28 -5.85
N ILE A 115 8.25 -15.98 -6.87
CA ILE A 115 7.72 -15.66 -8.20
C ILE A 115 6.95 -16.87 -8.76
N THR A 116 5.77 -16.61 -9.32
CA THR A 116 5.03 -17.60 -10.10
C THR A 116 5.48 -17.49 -11.56
N ASP A 117 6.00 -18.57 -12.14
CA ASP A 117 6.55 -18.63 -13.51
C ASP A 117 5.47 -18.63 -14.62
N ASP A 118 4.34 -17.95 -14.43
CA ASP A 118 3.29 -17.79 -15.47
C ASP A 118 3.74 -16.86 -16.63
#